data_AF-A0A2M8PKA0-F1
#
_entry.id   AF-A0A2M8PKA0-F1
#
_cell.length_a   1.000
_cell.length_b   1.000
_cell.length_c   1.000
_cell.angle_alpha   90.00
_cell.angle_beta   90.00
_cell.angle_gamma   90.00
#
_symmetry.space_group_name_H-M   'P 1'
#
loop_
_entity.id
_entity.type
_entity.pdbx_description
1 polymer ?
#
loop_
_entity_poly.entity_id
_entity_poly.type
_entity_poly.pdbx_seq_one_letter_code
_entity_poly.pdbx_strand_id
1 'polypeptide(L)'
;LTMDATHYNDITSTIDDKVNALRAHVSQLGAGDDFENGAKKWIVQSNADGGKMVGVDYAEYFKVMKFDEERKSWFEEEMEKRAQAEVVSGD
;
A
#
# COMPACT_ATOMS: atom_id res chain seq x y z
N LEU A 1 -0.70 9.79 -14.67
CA LEU A 1 -0.77 8.52 -13.91
C LEU A 1 -2.21 8.01 -13.97
N THR A 2 -2.44 6.73 -14.22
CA THR A 2 -3.77 6.12 -13.99
C THR A 2 -3.88 5.67 -12.53
N MET A 3 -5.11 5.69 -11.99
CA MET A 3 -5.39 5.22 -10.62
C MET A 3 -5.57 3.69 -10.54
N ASP A 4 -5.37 2.98 -11.65
CA ASP A 4 -5.57 1.53 -11.72
C ASP A 4 -4.57 0.82 -10.81
N ALA A 5 -5.08 -0.08 -9.96
CA ALA A 5 -4.26 -0.89 -9.08
C ALA A 5 -3.26 -1.74 -9.88
N THR A 6 -2.05 -1.89 -9.33
CA THR A 6 -0.99 -2.75 -9.89
C THR A 6 -0.64 -3.91 -8.97
N HIS A 7 -1.24 -3.96 -7.79
CA HIS A 7 -1.04 -5.03 -6.81
C HIS A 7 -2.31 -5.26 -6.00
N TYR A 8 -2.56 -6.52 -5.65
CA TYR A 8 -3.71 -6.98 -4.86
C TYR A 8 -3.20 -7.93 -3.79
N ASN A 9 -3.72 -7.80 -2.57
CA ASN A 9 -3.44 -8.66 -1.45
C ASN A 9 -4.74 -9.32 -0.98
N ASP A 10 -4.76 -10.65 -0.89
CA ASP A 10 -5.91 -11.39 -0.36
C ASP A 10 -6.08 -11.09 1.13
N ILE A 11 -7.27 -10.60 1.48
CA ILE A 11 -7.64 -10.29 2.87
C ILE A 11 -8.90 -11.06 3.28
N THR A 12 -9.24 -12.13 2.57
CA THR A 12 -10.48 -12.90 2.79
C THR A 12 -10.59 -13.39 4.23
N SER A 13 -9.49 -13.86 4.82
CA SER A 13 -9.47 -14.33 6.20
C SER A 13 -9.40 -13.22 7.27
N THR A 14 -9.22 -11.96 6.86
CA THR A 14 -8.97 -10.82 7.77
C THR A 14 -9.87 -9.62 7.52
N ILE A 15 -10.86 -9.74 6.62
CA ILE A 15 -11.80 -8.64 6.30
C ILE A 15 -12.58 -8.19 7.54
N ASP A 16 -12.95 -9.12 8.42
CA ASP A 16 -13.67 -8.80 9.65
C ASP A 16 -12.81 -7.99 10.63
N ASP A 17 -11.51 -8.31 10.73
CA ASP A 17 -10.56 -7.55 11.56
C ASP A 17 -10.42 -6.12 11.04
N LYS A 18 -10.34 -5.94 9.72
CA LYS A 18 -10.33 -4.63 9.07
C LYS A 18 -11.59 -3.83 9.39
N VAL A 19 -12.77 -4.44 9.28
CA VAL A 19 -14.04 -3.78 9.59
C VAL A 19 -14.12 -3.41 11.07
N ASN A 20 -13.69 -4.30 11.97
CA ASN A 20 -13.67 -4.05 13.41
C ASN A 20 -12.70 -2.93 13.79
N ALA A 21 -11.51 -2.88 13.18
CA ALA A 21 -10.57 -1.78 13.37
C ALA A 21 -11.17 -0.45 12.90
N LEU A 22 -11.84 -0.43 11.74
CA LEU A 22 -12.48 0.77 11.20
C LEU A 22 -13.64 1.25 12.08
N ARG A 23 -14.40 0.32 12.67
CA ARG A 23 -15.51 0.63 13.59
C ARG A 23 -15.07 1.44 14.81
N ALA A 24 -13.81 1.34 15.23
CA ALA A 24 -13.27 2.13 16.35
C ALA A 24 -13.22 3.64 16.04
N HIS A 25 -13.21 4.04 14.76
CA HIS A 25 -13.12 5.43 14.32
C HIS A 25 -14.49 6.10 14.18
N VAL A 26 -15.30 6.03 15.23
CA VAL A 26 -16.70 6.52 15.25
C VAL A 26 -16.83 7.99 14.80
N SER A 27 -15.91 8.87 15.23
CA SER A 27 -15.97 10.29 14.85
C SER A 27 -15.75 10.56 13.35
N GLN A 28 -15.20 9.59 12.62
CA GLN A 28 -14.95 9.68 11.17
C GLN A 28 -16.03 8.98 10.35
N LEU A 29 -16.51 7.83 10.82
CA LEU A 29 -17.33 6.91 10.03
C LEU A 29 -18.77 6.78 10.54
N GLY A 30 -19.12 7.46 11.63
CA GLY A 30 -20.39 7.29 12.31
C GLY A 30 -20.44 6.02 13.18
N ALA A 31 -21.58 5.79 13.82
CA ALA A 31 -21.84 4.60 14.64
C ALA A 31 -23.21 4.01 14.31
N GLY A 32 -23.44 2.76 14.75
CA GLY A 32 -24.71 2.06 14.51
C GLY A 32 -25.03 1.97 13.03
N ASP A 33 -26.24 2.38 12.67
CA ASP A 33 -26.76 2.27 11.30
C ASP A 33 -25.99 3.12 10.28
N ASP A 34 -25.42 4.26 10.70
CA ASP A 34 -24.63 5.12 9.80
C ASP A 34 -23.36 4.40 9.33
N PHE A 35 -22.71 3.66 10.23
CA PHE A 35 -21.54 2.85 9.88
C PHE A 35 -21.94 1.61 9.06
N GLU A 36 -22.96 0.88 9.51
CA GLU A 36 -23.39 -0.39 8.89
C GLU A 36 -23.90 -0.20 7.47
N ASN A 37 -24.70 0.85 7.22
CA ASN A 37 -25.27 1.13 5.90
C ASN A 37 -24.39 2.04 5.04
N GLY A 38 -23.45 2.76 5.66
CA GLY A 38 -22.51 3.64 4.99
C GLY A 38 -21.15 2.99 4.78
N ALA A 39 -20.19 3.36 5.64
CA ALA A 39 -18.78 3.04 5.47
C ALA A 39 -18.53 1.54 5.30
N LYS A 40 -19.10 0.70 6.17
CA LYS A 40 -18.87 -0.75 6.13
C LYS A 40 -19.27 -1.35 4.79
N LYS A 41 -20.47 -1.02 4.29
CA LYS A 41 -20.96 -1.53 3.01
C LYS A 41 -20.03 -1.15 1.86
N TRP A 42 -19.58 0.12 1.83
CA TRP A 42 -18.65 0.58 0.80
C TRP A 42 -17.28 -0.10 0.88
N ILE A 43 -16.72 -0.26 2.09
CA ILE A 43 -15.43 -0.93 2.31
C ILE A 43 -15.50 -2.39 1.85
N VAL A 44 -16.51 -3.14 2.32
CA VAL A 44 -16.67 -4.56 1.98
C VAL A 44 -16.86 -4.73 0.48
N GLN A 45 -17.70 -3.90 -0.15
CA GLN A 45 -17.94 -3.95 -1.59
C GLN A 45 -16.66 -3.65 -2.38
N SER A 46 -15.91 -2.63 -2.00
CA SER A 46 -14.67 -2.25 -2.71
C SER A 46 -13.61 -3.36 -2.63
N ASN A 47 -13.47 -4.02 -1.47
CA ASN A 47 -12.54 -5.14 -1.34
C ASN A 47 -13.05 -6.39 -2.08
N ALA A 48 -14.37 -6.61 -2.16
CA ALA A 48 -14.94 -7.68 -2.97
C ALA A 48 -14.69 -7.47 -4.47
N ASP A 49 -14.83 -6.24 -4.95
CA ASP A 49 -14.53 -5.91 -6.34
C ASP A 49 -13.04 -6.05 -6.65
N GLY A 50 -12.17 -5.73 -5.69
CA GLY A 50 -10.75 -6.07 -5.77
C GLY A 50 -10.50 -7.58 -5.84
N GLY A 51 -11.19 -8.36 -5.00
CA GLY A 51 -11.07 -9.82 -4.95
C GLY A 51 -11.42 -10.50 -6.27
N LYS A 52 -12.49 -10.03 -6.94
CA LYS A 52 -12.90 -10.50 -8.28
C LYS A 52 -11.80 -10.39 -9.32
N MET A 53 -10.94 -9.37 -9.23
CA MET A 53 -9.85 -9.17 -10.18
C MET A 53 -8.76 -10.25 -10.09
N VAL A 54 -8.65 -10.95 -8.96
CA VAL A 54 -7.60 -11.94 -8.70
C VAL A 54 -8.13 -13.29 -8.23
N GLY A 55 -9.46 -13.49 -8.24
CA GLY A 55 -10.10 -14.78 -7.96
C GLY A 55 -10.20 -15.15 -6.48
N VAL A 56 -10.30 -14.16 -5.59
CA VAL A 56 -10.53 -14.36 -4.14
C VAL A 56 -11.77 -13.58 -3.69
N ASP A 57 -12.30 -13.86 -2.51
CA ASP A 57 -13.54 -13.21 -2.04
C ASP A 57 -13.32 -11.73 -1.74
N TYR A 58 -12.19 -11.37 -1.12
CA TYR A 58 -11.84 -9.99 -0.80
C TYR A 58 -10.35 -9.73 -1.02
N ALA A 59 -10.01 -8.65 -1.74
CA ALA A 59 -8.65 -8.18 -1.87
C ALA A 59 -8.54 -6.68 -1.66
N GLU A 60 -7.51 -6.29 -0.91
CA GLU A 60 -7.07 -4.90 -0.84
C GLU A 60 -6.09 -4.62 -1.99
N TYR A 61 -6.21 -3.45 -2.61
CA TYR A 61 -5.48 -3.14 -3.83
C TYR A 61 -4.68 -1.85 -3.73
N PHE A 62 -3.54 -1.84 -4.39
CA PHE A 62 -2.52 -0.80 -4.27
C PHE A 62 -1.99 -0.38 -5.64
N LYS A 63 -1.61 0.90 -5.74
CA LYS A 63 -0.75 1.39 -6.82
C LYS A 63 0.69 1.36 -6.35
N VAL A 64 1.47 0.40 -6.84
CA VAL A 64 2.91 0.34 -6.57
C VAL A 64 3.62 1.39 -7.42
N MET A 65 4.24 2.35 -6.76
CA MET A 65 5.14 3.34 -7.37
C MET A 65 6.57 2.81 -7.27
N LYS A 66 7.26 2.69 -8.41
CA LYS A 66 8.68 2.34 -8.47
C LYS A 66 9.48 3.58 -8.86
N PHE A 67 10.72 3.65 -8.38
CA PHE A 67 11.68 4.61 -8.89
C PHE A 67 12.16 4.15 -10.27
N ASP A 68 12.40 5.10 -11.17
CA ASP A 68 12.91 4.82 -12.51
C ASP A 68 14.37 4.33 -12.48
N GLU A 69 15.10 4.69 -11.42
CA GLU A 69 16.46 4.27 -11.17
C GLU A 69 16.53 3.33 -9.96
N GLU A 70 17.42 2.34 -10.03
CA GLU A 70 17.74 1.53 -8.86
C GLU A 70 18.30 2.43 -7.77
N ARG A 71 17.81 2.26 -6.55
CA ARG A 71 18.37 2.95 -5.39
C ARG A 71 19.81 2.43 -5.22
N LYS A 72 20.81 3.24 -5.60
CA LYS A 72 22.21 2.99 -5.25
C LYS A 72 22.28 2.76 -3.74
N SER A 73 22.93 1.68 -3.32
CA SER A 73 23.11 1.46 -1.90
C SER A 73 23.99 2.58 -1.35
N TRP A 74 23.75 2.99 -0.11
CA TRP A 74 24.59 4.02 0.53
C TRP A 74 26.07 3.57 0.62
N PHE A 75 26.32 2.25 0.60
CA PHE A 75 27.66 1.67 0.50
C PHE A 75 28.34 1.92 -0.85
N GLU A 76 27.62 1.82 -1.97
CA GLU A 76 28.15 2.13 -3.30
C GLU A 76 28.44 3.62 -3.43
N GLU A 77 27.57 4.49 -2.87
CA GLU A 77 27.81 5.92 -2.83
C GLU A 77 29.04 6.31 -2.00
N GLU A 78 29.27 5.67 -0.84
CA GLU A 78 30.47 5.90 -0.03
C GLU A 78 31.74 5.40 -0.72
N MET A 79 31.68 4.23 -1.38
CA MET A 79 32.80 3.68 -2.14
C MET A 79 33.18 4.57 -3.33
N GLU A 80 32.18 5.04 -4.10
CA GLU A 80 32.41 5.99 -5.20
C GLU A 80 33.03 7.30 -4.69
N LYS A 81 32.55 7.84 -3.55
CA LYS A 81 33.12 9.05 -2.94
C LYS A 81 34.58 8.86 -2.50
N ARG A 82 34.91 7.71 -1.90
CA ARG A 82 36.29 7.40 -1.48
C ARG A 82 37.22 7.22 -2.67
N ALA A 83 36.78 6.47 -3.68
CA ALA A 83 37.54 6.28 -4.91
C ALA A 83 37.81 7.62 -5.62
N GLN A 84 36.82 8.53 -5.66
CA GLN A 84 37.00 9.87 -6.23
C GLN A 84 37.93 10.76 -5.40
N ALA A 85 37.89 10.65 -4.06
CA ALA A 85 38.78 11.41 -3.18
C ALA A 85 40.25 10.95 -3.32
N GLU A 86 40.49 9.65 -3.48
CA GLU A 86 41.84 9.10 -3.67
C GLU A 86 42.46 9.54 -5.01
N VAL A 87 41.66 9.62 -6.08
CA VAL A 87 42.12 10.10 -7.40
C VAL A 87 42.50 11.59 -7.38
N VAL A 88 41.84 12.42 -6.56
CA VAL A 88 42.12 13.87 -6.47
C VAL A 88 43.34 14.19 -5.59
N SER A 89 43.72 13.28 -4.68
CA SER A 89 44.87 13.48 -3.78
C SER A 89 46.23 13.03 -4.33
N GLY A 90 46.26 12.57 -5.59
CA GLY A 90 47.42 11.93 -6.23
C GLY A 90 48.27 12.79 -7.17
N ASP A 91 48.04 14.12 -7.25
CA ASP A 91 48.85 15.08 -8.01
C ASP A 91 49.77 15.93 -7.12
#